data_AF-A0A953IUL2-F1
#
_entry.id   AF-A0A953IUL2-F1
#
_cell.length_a   1.000
_cell.length_b   1.000
_cell.length_c   1.000
_cell.angle_alpha   90.00
_cell.angle_beta   90.00
_cell.angle_gamma   90.00
#
_symmetry.space_group_name_H-M   'P 1'
#
loop_
_entity.id
_entity.type
_entity.pdbx_description
1 polymer ?
#
loop_
_entity_poly.entity_id
_entity_poly.type
_entity_poly.pdbx_seq_one_letter_code
_entity_poly.pdbx_strand_id
1 'polypeptide(L)'
;VALDGAGEIWIVEIKSSVADFRADQKWQDYRMHCDRLFFATTLEVPCEIFPKDTGLIVADAFGAQIACEAPEHKLPAATRKSMLLRFSQCAALRLQSLIDPAGPYGEEI
;
A
#
# COMPACT_ATOMS: atom_id res chain seq x y z
N VAL A 1 -0.98 0.40 -2.44
CA VAL A 1 -1.51 -0.99 -2.61
C VAL A 1 -0.73 -1.66 -3.73
N ALA A 2 -0.24 -2.87 -3.50
CA ALA A 2 0.44 -3.69 -4.49
C ALA A 2 -0.30 -5.02 -4.67
N LEU A 3 -0.14 -5.61 -5.85
CA LEU A 3 -0.71 -6.89 -6.24
C LEU A 3 0.39 -7.73 -6.89
N ASP A 4 0.60 -8.96 -6.41
CA ASP A 4 1.57 -9.88 -7.00
C ASP A 4 0.95 -10.80 -8.07
N GLY A 5 1.76 -11.69 -8.65
CA GLY A 5 1.30 -12.64 -9.67
C GLY A 5 0.41 -13.77 -9.14
N ALA A 6 0.39 -14.02 -7.82
CA ALA A 6 -0.46 -15.01 -7.17
C ALA A 6 -1.80 -14.41 -6.68
N GLY A 7 -1.96 -13.08 -6.74
CA GLY A 7 -3.13 -12.38 -6.25
C GLY A 7 -3.05 -12.01 -4.77
N GLU A 8 -1.86 -12.01 -4.17
CA GLU A 8 -1.60 -11.44 -2.86
C GLU A 8 -1.65 -9.92 -2.91
N ILE A 9 -2.32 -9.33 -1.92
CA ILE A 9 -2.54 -7.89 -1.84
C ILE A 9 -1.72 -7.34 -0.68
N TRP A 10 -0.85 -6.39 -0.96
CA TRP A 10 -0.08 -5.69 0.07
C TRP A 10 -0.56 -4.26 0.22
N ILE A 11 -0.67 -3.80 1.46
CA ILE A 11 -0.78 -2.37 1.76
C ILE A 11 0.60 -1.90 2.25
N VAL A 12 1.08 -0.82 1.64
CA VAL A 12 2.34 -0.16 1.98
C VAL A 12 1.97 1.27 2.35
N GLU A 13 2.06 1.59 3.63
CA GLU A 13 1.73 2.91 4.17
C GLU A 13 3.01 3.74 4.28
N ILE A 14 3.14 4.78 3.47
CA ILE A 14 4.34 5.61 3.42
C ILE A 14 4.25 6.66 4.52
N LYS A 15 5.20 6.64 5.47
CA LYS A 15 5.34 7.62 6.54
C LYS A 15 6.62 8.42 6.33
N SER A 16 6.45 9.67 5.93
CA SER A 16 7.52 10.62 5.61
C SER A 16 8.17 11.26 6.84
N SER A 17 7.55 11.13 8.01
CA SER A 17 8.04 11.68 9.28
C SER A 17 7.45 10.99 10.49
N VAL A 18 8.02 11.25 11.68
CA VAL A 18 7.44 10.82 12.96
C VAL A 18 6.03 11.38 13.18
N ALA A 19 5.77 12.62 12.72
CA ALA A 19 4.46 13.24 12.85
C ALA A 19 3.41 12.55 11.96
N ASP A 20 3.80 12.20 10.73
CA ASP A 20 2.97 11.46 9.78
C ASP A 20 2.58 10.08 10.33
N PHE A 21 3.55 9.36 10.90
CA PHE A 21 3.27 8.10 11.60
C PHE A 21 2.30 8.27 12.79
N ARG A 22 2.52 9.29 13.62
CA ARG A 22 1.65 9.57 14.78
C ARG A 22 0.25 10.05 14.40
N ALA A 23 0.07 10.65 13.23
CA ALA A 23 -1.23 11.11 12.78
C ALA A 23 -2.15 9.94 12.38
N ASP A 24 -1.56 8.84 11.91
CA ASP A 24 -2.30 7.67 11.49
C ASP A 24 -2.65 6.77 12.67
N GLN A 25 -3.83 7.02 13.25
CA GLN A 25 -4.36 6.27 14.38
C GLN A 25 -5.23 5.07 13.95
N LYS A 26 -5.37 4.83 12.64
CA LYS A 26 -6.26 3.79 12.08
C LYS A 26 -5.52 2.76 11.24
N TRP A 27 -4.20 2.79 11.24
CA TRP A 27 -3.40 1.89 10.41
C TRP A 27 -3.73 0.41 10.63
N GLN A 28 -4.16 0.03 11.83
CA GLN A 28 -4.55 -1.34 12.16
C GLN A 28 -5.76 -1.81 11.33
N ASP A 29 -6.68 -0.90 10.99
CA ASP A 29 -7.85 -1.21 10.18
C ASP A 29 -7.43 -1.67 8.78
N TYR A 30 -6.29 -1.23 8.27
CA TYR A 30 -5.80 -1.64 6.94
C TYR A 30 -5.52 -3.13 6.83
N ARG A 31 -5.28 -3.84 7.95
CA ARG A 31 -5.10 -5.30 7.97
C ARG A 31 -6.33 -6.06 7.45
N MET A 32 -7.52 -5.48 7.53
CA MET A 32 -8.72 -6.13 6.99
C MET A 32 -8.78 -6.10 5.45
N HIS A 33 -7.81 -5.43 4.80
CA HIS A 33 -7.79 -5.16 3.36
C HIS A 33 -6.51 -5.61 2.65
N CYS A 34 -5.58 -6.30 3.33
CA CYS A 34 -4.37 -6.85 2.73
C CYS A 34 -3.98 -8.21 3.34
N ASP A 35 -3.13 -8.93 2.63
CA ASP A 35 -2.45 -10.13 3.14
C ASP A 35 -1.20 -9.77 3.96
N ARG A 36 -0.58 -8.63 3.63
CA ARG A 36 0.61 -8.10 4.27
C ARG A 36 0.50 -6.58 4.40
N LEU A 37 0.81 -6.09 5.60
CA LEU A 37 0.86 -4.66 5.90
C LEU A 37 2.31 -4.27 6.14
N PHE A 38 2.78 -3.33 5.33
CA PHE A 38 4.09 -2.71 5.45
C PHE A 38 3.92 -1.23 5.78
N PHE A 39 4.85 -0.70 6.58
CA PHE A 39 5.20 0.71 6.49
C PHE A 39 6.36 0.90 5.53
N ALA A 40 6.40 2.05 4.87
CA ALA A 40 7.56 2.52 4.13
C ALA A 40 8.00 3.87 4.70
N THR A 41 9.30 4.10 4.83
CA THR A 41 9.83 5.33 5.42
C THR A 41 11.21 5.69 4.84
N THR A 42 11.71 6.87 5.19
CA THR A 42 13.04 7.35 4.78
C THR A 42 14.10 7.03 5.83
N LEU A 43 15.38 7.18 5.49
CA LEU A 43 16.51 6.91 6.39
C LEU A 43 16.51 7.80 7.65
N GLU A 44 15.87 8.97 7.58
CA GLU A 44 15.84 9.95 8.66
C GLU A 44 14.80 9.63 9.74
N VAL A 45 13.84 8.76 9.44
CA VAL A 45 12.80 8.35 10.41
C VAL A 45 13.30 7.13 11.20
N PRO A 46 13.34 7.19 12.55
CA PRO A 46 13.84 6.08 13.34
C PRO A 46 12.98 4.82 13.15
N CYS A 47 13.60 3.74 12.70
CA CYS A 47 12.90 2.49 12.37
C CYS A 47 12.23 1.85 13.60
N GLU A 48 12.73 2.12 14.81
CA GLU A 48 12.26 1.51 16.06
C GLU A 48 10.86 2.00 16.48
N ILE A 49 10.35 3.09 15.88
CA ILE A 49 9.01 3.59 16.19
C ILE A 49 7.91 2.76 15.54
N PHE A 50 8.24 1.97 14.51
CA PHE A 50 7.26 1.21 13.74
C PHE A 50 6.86 -0.09 14.47
N PRO A 51 5.60 -0.53 14.33
CA PRO A 51 5.12 -1.76 14.97
C PRO A 51 5.86 -3.01 14.47
N LYS A 52 6.32 -3.85 15.40
CA LYS A 52 7.07 -5.09 15.08
C LYS A 52 6.24 -6.16 14.38
N ASP A 53 4.92 -6.06 14.45
CA ASP A 53 3.98 -6.95 13.78
C ASP A 53 3.66 -6.50 12.35
N THR A 54 4.36 -5.49 11.82
CA THR A 54 4.26 -5.03 10.43
C THR A 54 5.58 -5.20 9.70
N GLY A 55 5.54 -5.23 8.37
CA GLY A 55 6.76 -5.13 7.57
C GLY A 55 7.27 -3.68 7.53
N LEU A 56 8.55 -3.51 7.24
CA LEU A 56 9.16 -2.20 7.11
C LEU A 56 10.01 -2.15 5.84
N ILE A 57 9.75 -1.12 5.04
CA ILE A 57 10.51 -0.78 3.85
C ILE A 57 11.22 0.55 4.11
N VAL A 58 12.52 0.60 3.87
CA VAL A 58 13.28 1.85 3.85
C VAL A 58 13.49 2.24 2.41
N ALA A 59 13.08 3.44 2.03
CA ALA A 59 13.06 3.91 0.66
C ALA A 59 13.53 5.37 0.55
N ASP A 60 14.03 5.70 -0.63
CA ASP A 60 14.31 7.06 -1.07
C ASP A 60 13.69 7.31 -2.45
N ALA A 61 14.10 8.39 -3.13
CA ALA A 61 13.58 8.73 -4.46
C ALA A 61 14.04 7.76 -5.56
N PHE A 62 15.03 6.91 -5.31
CA PHE A 62 15.68 6.05 -6.30
C PHE A 62 15.36 4.58 -6.10
N GLY A 63 15.14 4.14 -4.87
CA GLY A 63 14.92 2.73 -4.56
C GLY A 63 14.33 2.47 -3.19
N ALA A 64 14.19 1.19 -2.88
CA ALA A 64 13.63 0.72 -1.64
C ALA A 64 14.22 -0.65 -1.26
N GLN A 65 14.35 -0.90 0.04
CA GLN A 65 14.75 -2.18 0.61
C GLN A 65 13.76 -2.61 1.69
N ILE A 66 13.36 -3.87 1.67
CA ILE A 66 12.64 -4.48 2.79
C ILE A 66 13.63 -4.67 3.95
N ALA A 67 13.48 -3.86 4.99
CA ALA A 67 14.27 -3.94 6.22
C ALA A 67 13.69 -4.99 7.18
N CYS A 68 12.37 -5.18 7.15
CA CYS A 68 11.66 -6.21 7.92
C CYS A 68 10.52 -6.77 7.09
N GLU A 69 10.43 -8.09 7.00
CA GLU A 69 9.35 -8.78 6.29
C GLU A 69 8.04 -8.68 7.07
N ALA A 70 6.91 -8.47 6.38
CA ALA A 70 5.61 -8.43 7.04
C ALA A 70 5.12 -9.85 7.39
N PRO A 71 4.46 -10.05 8.54
CA PRO A 71 3.74 -11.30 8.78
C PRO A 71 2.55 -11.44 7.84
N GLU A 72 2.33 -12.66 7.35
CA GLU A 72 1.20 -13.00 6.49
C GLU A 72 -0.09 -13.15 7.31
N HIS A 73 -1.16 -12.56 6.81
CA HIS A 73 -2.52 -12.74 7.32
C HIS A 73 -3.51 -12.78 6.15
N LYS A 74 -3.81 -13.98 5.65
CA LYS A 74 -4.56 -14.12 4.40
C LYS A 74 -5.96 -13.51 4.46
N LEU A 75 -6.29 -12.72 3.44
CA LEU A 75 -7.63 -12.19 3.25
C LEU A 75 -8.66 -13.30 3.01
N PRO A 76 -9.87 -13.18 3.60
CA PRO A 76 -11.02 -13.98 3.19
C PRO A 76 -11.30 -13.83 1.70
N ALA A 77 -11.74 -14.92 1.05
CA ALA A 77 -11.93 -14.97 -0.40
C ALA A 77 -12.84 -13.86 -0.95
N ALA A 78 -13.93 -13.54 -0.24
CA ALA A 78 -14.85 -12.46 -0.63
C ALA A 78 -14.17 -11.08 -0.60
N THR A 79 -13.40 -10.79 0.46
CA THR A 79 -12.66 -9.54 0.60
C THR A 79 -11.57 -9.41 -0.45
N ARG A 80 -10.81 -10.50 -0.70
CA ARG A 80 -9.82 -10.56 -1.78
C ARG A 80 -10.44 -10.22 -3.13
N LYS A 81 -11.56 -10.85 -3.48
CA LYS A 81 -12.27 -10.58 -4.74
C LYS A 81 -12.67 -9.11 -4.86
N SER A 82 -13.21 -8.53 -3.79
CA SER A 82 -13.57 -7.11 -3.75
C SER A 82 -12.36 -6.20 -3.99
N MET A 83 -11.25 -6.45 -3.28
CA MET A 83 -10.01 -5.67 -3.41
C MET A 83 -9.39 -5.81 -4.81
N LEU A 84 -9.36 -7.00 -5.39
CA LEU A 84 -8.88 -7.24 -6.75
C LEU A 84 -9.68 -6.42 -7.77
N LEU A 85 -11.01 -6.47 -7.71
CA LEU A 85 -11.86 -5.71 -8.64
C LEU A 85 -11.60 -4.20 -8.54
N ARG A 86 -11.50 -3.67 -7.30
CA ARG A 86 -11.21 -2.25 -7.06
C ARG A 86 -9.82 -1.86 -7.57
N PHE A 87 -8.82 -2.70 -7.33
CA PHE A 87 -7.45 -2.49 -7.83
C PHE A 87 -7.44 -2.45 -9.36
N SER A 88 -8.06 -3.45 -10.02
CA SER A 88 -8.12 -3.52 -11.49
C SER A 88 -8.84 -2.33 -12.10
N GLN A 89 -9.98 -1.91 -11.54
CA GLN A 89 -10.71 -0.72 -11.99
C GLN A 89 -9.85 0.54 -11.87
N CYS A 90 -9.23 0.75 -10.70
CA CYS A 90 -8.39 1.92 -10.45
C CYS A 90 -7.18 1.96 -11.39
N ALA A 91 -6.52 0.82 -11.62
CA ALA A 91 -5.39 0.72 -12.54
C ALA A 91 -5.80 0.97 -14.00
N ALA A 92 -6.89 0.35 -14.46
CA ALA A 92 -7.40 0.53 -15.82
C ALA A 92 -7.83 1.97 -16.10
N LEU A 93 -8.55 2.60 -15.17
CA LEU A 93 -8.97 3.99 -15.30
C LEU A 93 -7.78 4.94 -15.36
N ARG A 94 -6.82 4.82 -14.44
CA ARG A 94 -5.59 5.64 -14.46
C ARG A 94 -4.80 5.47 -15.76
N LEU A 95 -4.69 4.23 -16.25
CA LEU A 95 -4.02 3.95 -17.53
C LEU A 95 -4.77 4.59 -18.70
N GLN A 96 -6.09 4.51 -18.72
CA GLN A 96 -6.91 5.14 -19.75
C GLN A 96 -6.74 6.66 -19.72
N SER A 97 -6.82 7.31 -18.55
CA SER A 97 -6.65 8.77 -18.45
C SER A 97 -5.25 9.23 -18.89
N LEU A 98 -4.23 8.38 -18.72
CA LEU A 98 -2.88 8.66 -19.20
C LEU A 98 -2.75 8.52 -20.72
N ILE A 99 -3.35 7.49 -21.31
CA ILE A 99 -3.28 7.19 -22.74
C ILE A 99 -4.18 8.12 -23.56
N ASP A 100 -5.35 8.46 -23.02
CA ASP A 100 -6.35 9.32 -23.64
C ASP A 100 -6.87 10.36 -22.64
N PRO A 101 -6.10 11.45 -22.43
CA PRO A 101 -6.46 12.51 -21.46
C PRO A 101 -7.75 13.27 -21.80
N ALA A 102 -8.17 13.28 -23.07
CA ALA A 102 -9.41 13.90 -23.52
C ALA A 102 -10.61 12.92 -23.51
N GLY A 103 -10.37 11.66 -23.12
CA GLY A 103 -11.40 10.66 -22.99
C GLY A 103 -12.39 10.96 -21.85
N PRO A 104 -13.53 10.26 -21.82
CA PRO A 104 -14.64 10.58 -20.93
C PRO A 104 -14.39 10.37 -19.43
N TYR A 105 -13.17 9.95 -19.04
CA TYR A 105 -12.80 9.64 -17.66
C TYR A 105 -11.65 10.53 -17.13
N GLY A 106 -11.35 11.65 -17.79
CA GLY A 106 -10.25 12.55 -17.40
C GLY A 106 -10.52 13.46 -16.18
N GLU A 107 -11.79 13.67 -15.81
CA GLU A 107 -12.16 14.74 -14.84
C GLU A 107 -12.92 14.27 -13.57
N GLU A 108 -13.23 12.98 -13.43
CA GLU A 108 -13.96 12.45 -12.26
C GLU A 108 -13.15 11.40 -11.49
N ILE A 109 -12.13 11.83 -10.73
CA ILE A 109 -11.57 11.08 -9.59
C ILE A 109 -11.34 12.04 -8.43
#